data_AF-A0A6J6H3P5-F1
#
_entry.id   AF-A0A6J6H3P5-F1
#
_cell.length_a   1.000
_cell.length_b   1.000
_cell.length_c   1.000
_cell.angle_alpha   90.00
_cell.angle_beta   90.00
_cell.angle_gamma   90.00
#
_symmetry.space_group_name_H-M   'P 1'
#
loop_
_entity.id
_entity.type
_entity.pdbx_description
1 polymer ?
#
loop_
_entity_poly.entity_id
_entity_poly.type
_entity_poly.pdbx_seq_one_letter_code
_entity_poly.pdbx_strand_id
1 'polypeptide(L)'
;MAAIWMLPSLVLGLYLGFSTGMWQLALMSFGSALIAVVVSRVRRPSVSETGTTVSPFAIVGKKILYFDKPLTRWRWMLSPKLRASARSLVAERHREQSLQVVLPRLLGRGFRASVPGELCALLGEAQGAALEIDLAVAPHVFVVGPTGSGKSQLLRILTKSLTNRYLPTELKLMLVDFKGGGLLDGLGIEPWLVASLSDLEGDRSTFWAGLHTLLQHRERSPTLSKPKVLIIVDELAEVIRDQAASVALTSVAARGRSLGVHLVLANQGLSGVPRDLLLNLRLRVALAGVDQVELVQLGGKALPLISGQHPLIAARLIQHQTPDREFNFAVGLV
;
A
#
# COMPACT_ATOMS: atom_id res chain seq x y z
N MET A 1 -16.97 -45.92 -12.98
CA MET A 1 -17.06 -46.98 -11.94
C MET A 1 -18.10 -46.66 -10.85
N ALA A 2 -18.04 -45.50 -10.15
CA ALA A 2 -18.94 -45.22 -9.01
C ALA A 2 -20.46 -45.07 -9.35
N ALA A 3 -20.82 -44.58 -10.54
CA ALA A 3 -22.22 -44.37 -10.91
C ALA A 3 -23.03 -45.66 -11.10
N ILE A 4 -22.38 -46.77 -11.44
CA ILE A 4 -23.05 -48.07 -11.68
C ILE A 4 -23.59 -48.67 -10.38
N TRP A 5 -22.95 -48.38 -9.24
CA TRP A 5 -23.34 -48.89 -7.93
C TRP A 5 -24.58 -48.20 -7.32
N MET A 6 -25.07 -47.11 -7.91
CA MET A 6 -26.25 -46.38 -7.40
C MET A 6 -27.54 -46.67 -8.15
N LEU A 7 -27.50 -47.46 -9.24
CA LEU A 7 -28.68 -47.88 -9.97
C LEU A 7 -29.68 -48.69 -9.10
N PRO A 8 -29.24 -49.65 -8.26
CA PRO A 8 -30.17 -50.44 -7.45
C PRO A 8 -30.97 -49.60 -6.44
N SER A 9 -30.33 -48.62 -5.79
CA SER A 9 -30.98 -47.75 -4.79
C SER A 9 -31.95 -46.75 -5.43
N LEU A 10 -31.65 -46.30 -6.66
CA LEU A 10 -32.51 -45.39 -7.42
C LEU A 10 -33.77 -46.12 -7.94
N VAL A 11 -33.60 -47.35 -8.42
CA VAL A 11 -34.71 -48.23 -8.85
C VAL A 11 -35.60 -48.61 -7.66
N LEU A 12 -35.02 -48.97 -6.51
CA LEU A 12 -35.78 -49.30 -5.31
C LEU A 12 -36.57 -48.09 -4.78
N GLY A 13 -35.98 -46.89 -4.78
CA GLY A 13 -36.64 -45.66 -4.36
C GLY A 13 -37.82 -45.28 -5.26
N LEU A 14 -37.68 -45.44 -6.57
CA LEU A 14 -38.77 -45.24 -7.53
C LEU A 14 -39.88 -46.29 -7.37
N TYR A 15 -39.52 -47.57 -7.22
CA TYR A 15 -40.47 -48.65 -7.01
C TYR A 15 -41.31 -48.46 -5.74
N LEU A 16 -40.68 -48.08 -4.63
CA LEU A 16 -41.39 -47.79 -3.38
C LEU A 16 -42.28 -46.55 -3.53
N GLY A 17 -41.81 -45.51 -4.23
CA GLY A 17 -42.60 -44.31 -4.50
C GLY A 17 -43.90 -44.60 -5.27
N PHE A 18 -43.81 -45.40 -6.34
CA PHE A 18 -44.98 -45.77 -7.15
C PHE A 18 -45.90 -46.80 -6.47
N SER A 19 -45.36 -47.73 -5.68
CA SER A 19 -46.17 -48.78 -5.05
C SER A 19 -46.85 -48.36 -3.75
N THR A 20 -46.25 -47.45 -2.98
CA THR A 20 -46.73 -47.08 -1.63
C THR A 20 -47.19 -45.63 -1.52
N GLY A 21 -47.03 -44.82 -2.57
CA GLY A 21 -47.35 -43.39 -2.58
C GLY A 21 -46.38 -42.52 -1.76
N MET A 22 -45.33 -43.11 -1.18
CA MET A 22 -44.32 -42.41 -0.39
C MET A 22 -43.26 -41.75 -1.27
N TRP A 23 -43.65 -40.70 -1.98
CA TRP A 23 -42.78 -39.93 -2.90
C TRP A 23 -41.54 -39.33 -2.23
N GLN A 24 -41.56 -39.16 -0.90
CA GLN A 24 -40.44 -38.66 -0.11
C GLN A 24 -39.20 -39.58 -0.21
N LEU A 25 -39.40 -40.91 -0.29
CA LEU A 25 -38.31 -41.87 -0.42
C LEU A 25 -37.67 -41.86 -1.82
N ALA A 26 -38.50 -41.69 -2.86
CA ALA A 26 -38.01 -41.50 -4.22
C ALA A 26 -37.16 -40.23 -4.34
N LEU A 27 -37.60 -39.14 -3.70
CA LEU A 27 -36.89 -37.86 -3.69
C LEU A 27 -35.53 -37.95 -2.99
N MET A 28 -35.46 -38.65 -1.85
CA MET A 28 -34.23 -38.87 -1.08
C MET A 28 -33.21 -39.71 -1.85
N SER A 29 -33.66 -40.74 -2.58
CA SER A 29 -32.78 -41.58 -3.41
C SER A 29 -32.19 -40.78 -4.58
N PHE A 30 -33.01 -39.93 -5.21
CA PHE A 30 -32.56 -39.03 -6.27
C PHE A 30 -31.55 -37.98 -5.76
N GLY A 31 -31.81 -37.42 -4.57
CA GLY A 31 -30.89 -36.48 -3.90
C GLY A 31 -29.53 -37.12 -3.58
N SER A 32 -29.53 -38.36 -3.09
CA SER A 32 -28.30 -39.10 -2.78
C SER A 32 -27.47 -39.41 -4.05
N ALA A 33 -28.14 -39.80 -5.13
CA ALA A 33 -27.49 -39.99 -6.43
C ALA A 33 -26.89 -38.68 -6.98
N LEU A 34 -27.59 -37.56 -6.83
CA LEU A 34 -27.12 -36.25 -7.26
C LEU A 34 -25.88 -35.81 -6.48
N ILE A 35 -25.87 -36.00 -5.15
CA ILE A 35 -24.72 -35.69 -4.29
C ILE A 35 -23.51 -36.55 -4.67
N ALA A 36 -23.69 -37.85 -4.92
CA ALA A 36 -22.60 -38.73 -5.32
C ALA A 36 -22.01 -38.37 -6.70
N VAL A 37 -22.82 -37.92 -7.66
CA VAL A 37 -22.34 -37.40 -8.95
C VAL A 37 -21.55 -36.10 -8.75
N VAL A 38 -22.00 -35.21 -7.86
CA VAL A 38 -21.29 -33.97 -7.53
C VAL A 38 -19.95 -34.27 -6.84
N VAL A 39 -19.94 -35.17 -5.84
CA VAL A 39 -18.74 -35.55 -5.08
C VAL A 39 -17.74 -36.32 -5.95
N SER A 40 -18.19 -37.22 -6.82
CA SER A 40 -17.30 -37.94 -7.74
C SER A 40 -16.65 -37.03 -8.79
N ARG A 41 -17.29 -35.91 -9.15
CA ARG A 41 -16.70 -34.85 -9.98
C ARG A 41 -15.69 -33.95 -9.24
N VAL A 42 -15.63 -34.02 -7.91
CA VAL A 42 -14.70 -33.26 -7.05
C VAL A 42 -13.44 -34.06 -6.71
N ARG A 43 -13.35 -35.35 -7.10
CA ARG A 43 -12.16 -36.18 -6.86
C ARG A 43 -10.97 -35.65 -7.67
N ARG A 44 -9.95 -35.17 -6.96
CA ARG A 44 -8.71 -34.59 -7.48
C ARG A 44 -7.97 -35.61 -8.35
N PRO A 45 -7.44 -35.24 -9.53
CA PRO A 45 -6.37 -36.02 -10.15
C PRO A 45 -5.06 -35.75 -9.41
N SER A 46 -4.29 -36.82 -9.19
CA SER A 46 -2.89 -36.77 -8.78
C SER A 46 -2.06 -36.02 -9.81
N VAL A 47 -1.15 -35.18 -9.32
CA VAL A 47 -0.18 -34.44 -10.14
C VAL A 47 0.78 -35.45 -10.79
N SER A 48 0.87 -35.43 -12.12
CA SER A 48 1.99 -36.01 -12.86
C SER A 48 2.69 -34.88 -13.61
N GLU A 49 3.99 -34.78 -13.38
CA GLU A 49 4.93 -33.86 -14.03
C GLU A 49 5.01 -34.10 -15.54
N THR A 50 5.12 -32.99 -16.29
CA THR A 50 5.83 -32.76 -17.58
C THR A 50 5.01 -31.99 -18.63
N GLY A 51 5.62 -30.94 -19.19
CA GLY A 51 5.34 -30.42 -20.53
C GLY A 51 4.39 -29.22 -20.66
N THR A 52 4.96 -28.02 -20.74
CA THR A 52 4.44 -26.80 -21.44
C THR A 52 2.92 -26.55 -21.38
N THR A 53 2.47 -25.88 -20.33
CA THR A 53 1.11 -25.37 -20.22
C THR A 53 0.90 -24.14 -21.10
N VAL A 54 0.26 -24.32 -22.25
CA VAL A 54 -0.45 -23.24 -22.95
C VAL A 54 -1.57 -22.76 -22.02
N SER A 55 -1.58 -21.48 -21.66
CA SER A 55 -2.63 -20.93 -20.79
C SER A 55 -4.00 -21.10 -21.46
N PRO A 56 -4.98 -21.75 -20.81
CA PRO A 56 -6.28 -22.08 -21.42
C PRO A 56 -7.23 -20.87 -21.53
N PHE A 57 -6.75 -19.66 -21.25
CA PHE A 57 -7.53 -18.43 -21.20
C PHE A 57 -6.94 -17.36 -22.12
N ALA A 58 -7.80 -16.74 -22.92
CA ALA A 58 -7.49 -15.57 -23.74
C ALA A 58 -8.39 -14.40 -23.34
N ILE A 59 -7.80 -13.22 -23.17
CA ILE A 59 -8.54 -11.98 -22.91
C ILE A 59 -8.63 -11.23 -24.23
N VAL A 60 -9.86 -11.04 -24.73
CA VAL A 60 -10.13 -10.23 -25.93
C VAL A 60 -11.10 -9.13 -25.53
N GLY A 61 -10.55 -7.92 -25.35
CA GLY A 61 -11.30 -6.75 -24.89
C GLY A 61 -11.86 -6.91 -23.47
N LYS A 62 -13.19 -6.76 -23.30
CA LYS A 62 -13.89 -6.92 -22.01
C LYS A 62 -14.36 -8.35 -21.71
N LYS A 63 -14.05 -9.34 -22.56
CA LYS A 63 -14.54 -10.72 -22.43
C LYS A 63 -13.40 -11.70 -22.13
N ILE A 64 -13.64 -12.60 -21.19
CA ILE A 64 -12.73 -13.70 -20.84
C ILE A 64 -13.18 -14.94 -21.63
N LEU A 65 -12.29 -15.47 -22.47
CA LEU A 65 -12.50 -16.67 -23.26
C LEU A 65 -11.76 -17.85 -22.61
N TYR A 66 -12.39 -19.03 -22.61
CA TYR A 66 -11.77 -20.30 -22.20
C TYR A 66 -11.79 -21.25 -23.40
N PHE A 67 -10.62 -21.59 -23.94
CA PHE A 67 -10.48 -22.33 -25.21
C PHE A 67 -11.47 -21.83 -26.28
N ASP A 68 -11.43 -20.52 -26.56
CA ASP A 68 -12.24 -19.83 -27.59
C ASP A 68 -13.75 -19.73 -27.36
N LYS A 69 -14.26 -20.08 -26.16
CA LYS A 69 -15.69 -19.92 -25.83
C LYS A 69 -15.95 -18.83 -24.79
N PRO A 70 -16.95 -17.95 -24.99
CA PRO A 70 -17.32 -16.92 -24.02
C PRO A 70 -17.89 -17.56 -22.74
N LEU A 71 -17.40 -17.08 -21.59
CA LEU A 71 -17.86 -17.54 -20.28
C LEU A 71 -19.25 -16.97 -19.94
N THR A 72 -20.26 -17.84 -19.89
CA THR A 72 -21.60 -17.52 -19.37
C THR A 72 -21.66 -17.56 -17.84
N ARG A 73 -22.56 -16.77 -17.22
CA ARG A 73 -22.69 -16.63 -15.74
C ARG A 73 -22.81 -17.96 -14.99
N TRP A 74 -23.49 -18.96 -15.58
CA TRP A 74 -23.68 -20.28 -14.97
C TRP A 74 -22.40 -21.14 -14.95
N ARG A 75 -21.57 -21.06 -16.00
CA ARG A 75 -20.27 -21.78 -16.07
C ARG A 75 -19.26 -21.25 -15.06
N TRP A 76 -19.33 -19.95 -14.75
CA TRP A 76 -18.51 -19.30 -13.73
C TRP A 76 -18.79 -19.83 -12.33
N MET A 77 -20.07 -20.08 -12.00
CA MET A 77 -20.48 -20.53 -10.66
C MET A 77 -20.16 -22.01 -10.39
N LEU A 78 -20.27 -22.86 -11.42
CA LEU A 78 -20.30 -24.31 -11.25
C LEU A 78 -18.95 -25.04 -11.34
N SER A 79 -17.85 -24.38 -11.75
CA SER A 79 -16.56 -25.07 -11.88
C SER A 79 -15.52 -24.60 -10.85
N PRO A 80 -14.97 -25.52 -10.03
CA PRO A 80 -13.85 -25.23 -9.12
C PRO A 80 -12.58 -24.80 -9.87
N LYS A 81 -12.35 -25.34 -11.08
CA LYS A 81 -11.21 -25.00 -11.93
C LYS A 81 -11.27 -23.56 -12.44
N LEU A 82 -12.44 -23.06 -12.87
CA LEU A 82 -12.61 -21.64 -13.25
C LEU A 82 -12.45 -20.70 -12.06
N ARG A 83 -12.84 -21.10 -10.84
CA ARG A 83 -12.59 -20.31 -9.63
C ARG A 83 -11.11 -20.31 -9.24
N ALA A 84 -10.42 -21.44 -9.37
CA ALA A 84 -8.97 -21.52 -9.17
C ALA A 84 -8.21 -20.70 -10.22
N SER A 85 -8.63 -20.73 -11.48
CA SER A 85 -8.03 -19.93 -12.56
C SER A 85 -8.45 -18.45 -12.54
N ALA A 86 -9.63 -18.10 -12.04
CA ALA A 86 -10.01 -16.71 -11.77
C ALA A 86 -9.25 -16.16 -10.57
N ARG A 87 -9.02 -16.98 -9.53
CA ARG A 87 -8.10 -16.66 -8.43
C ARG A 87 -6.67 -16.55 -8.94
N SER A 88 -6.24 -17.38 -9.90
CA SER A 88 -4.91 -17.24 -10.50
C SER A 88 -4.81 -16.01 -11.39
N LEU A 89 -5.85 -15.62 -12.13
CA LEU A 89 -5.93 -14.38 -12.93
C LEU A 89 -6.04 -13.12 -12.06
N VAL A 90 -6.79 -13.18 -10.96
CA VAL A 90 -6.83 -12.12 -9.93
C VAL A 90 -5.49 -12.06 -9.21
N ALA A 91 -4.86 -13.21 -8.92
CA ALA A 91 -3.49 -13.28 -8.41
C ALA A 91 -2.45 -12.83 -9.46
N GLU A 92 -2.71 -12.98 -10.76
CA GLU A 92 -1.89 -12.47 -11.86
C GLU A 92 -2.00 -10.94 -11.90
N ARG A 93 -3.22 -10.40 -11.71
CA ARG A 93 -3.47 -8.95 -11.57
C ARG A 93 -2.85 -8.37 -10.30
N HIS A 94 -2.92 -9.10 -9.19
CA HIS A 94 -2.20 -8.76 -7.95
C HIS A 94 -0.68 -8.95 -8.08
N ARG A 95 -0.20 -9.87 -8.93
CA ARG A 95 1.22 -9.96 -9.31
C ARG A 95 1.65 -8.76 -10.13
N GLU A 96 0.84 -8.28 -11.08
CA GLU A 96 1.11 -7.05 -11.83
C GLU A 96 1.16 -5.78 -10.93
N GLN A 97 0.56 -5.85 -9.74
CA GLN A 97 0.55 -4.81 -8.71
C GLN A 97 1.46 -5.12 -7.49
N SER A 98 2.15 -6.26 -7.53
CA SER A 98 3.09 -6.65 -6.47
C SER A 98 4.31 -5.74 -6.49
N LEU A 99 4.93 -5.50 -5.34
CA LEU A 99 6.12 -4.68 -5.19
C LEU A 99 7.23 -5.08 -6.17
N GLN A 100 7.39 -6.37 -6.47
CA GLN A 100 8.37 -6.85 -7.46
C GLN A 100 8.13 -6.33 -8.90
N VAL A 101 6.89 -5.94 -9.24
CA VAL A 101 6.51 -5.35 -10.53
C VAL A 101 6.36 -3.83 -10.45
N VAL A 102 5.89 -3.30 -9.31
CA VAL A 102 5.67 -1.87 -9.10
C VAL A 102 6.99 -1.13 -8.81
N LEU A 103 7.96 -1.76 -8.16
CA LEU A 103 9.29 -1.16 -7.85
C LEU A 103 10.15 -0.89 -9.08
N PRO A 104 10.29 -1.80 -10.05
CA PRO A 104 10.95 -1.48 -11.32
C PRO A 104 10.20 -0.40 -12.11
N ARG A 105 8.86 -0.33 -12.01
CA ARG A 105 8.03 0.70 -12.68
C ARG A 105 8.09 2.07 -11.99
N LEU A 106 8.27 2.12 -10.67
CA LEU A 106 8.58 3.32 -9.90
C LEU A 106 9.95 3.88 -10.23
N LEU A 107 10.94 3.00 -10.43
CA LEU A 107 12.29 3.38 -10.82
C LEU A 107 12.39 3.69 -12.33
N GLY A 108 11.44 3.21 -13.13
CA GLY A 108 11.27 3.57 -14.54
C GLY A 108 10.63 4.93 -14.75
N ARG A 109 10.92 5.57 -15.89
CA ARG A 109 10.20 6.78 -16.32
C ARG A 109 8.74 6.43 -16.63
N GLY A 110 7.78 7.12 -16.02
CA GLY A 110 6.36 7.04 -16.42
C GLY A 110 5.36 6.48 -15.39
N PHE A 111 5.74 6.36 -14.11
CA PHE A 111 4.77 5.98 -13.07
C PHE A 111 3.71 7.09 -12.88
N ARG A 112 2.48 6.85 -13.36
CA ARG A 112 1.31 7.69 -13.07
C ARG A 112 0.38 6.98 -12.09
N ALA A 113 0.19 7.62 -10.94
CA ALA A 113 -0.80 7.27 -9.92
C ALA A 113 -2.19 7.12 -10.53
N SER A 114 -2.98 6.17 -10.05
CA SER A 114 -4.39 5.98 -10.43
C SER A 114 -5.38 6.69 -9.49
N VAL A 115 -4.94 7.59 -8.60
CA VAL A 115 -5.82 8.25 -7.63
C VAL A 115 -6.08 9.71 -8.05
N PRO A 116 -7.33 10.20 -8.00
CA PRO A 116 -7.60 11.63 -8.04
C PRO A 116 -7.00 12.30 -6.79
N GLY A 117 -5.96 13.11 -6.96
CA GLY A 117 -5.29 13.86 -5.90
C GLY A 117 -4.23 14.80 -6.46
N GLU A 118 -3.94 15.91 -5.76
CA GLU A 118 -3.00 16.92 -6.27
C GLU A 118 -1.54 16.56 -5.99
N LEU A 119 -1.22 15.94 -4.83
CA LEU A 119 0.16 15.64 -4.42
C LEU A 119 0.27 14.20 -3.85
N CYS A 120 0.13 13.21 -4.73
CA CYS A 120 0.10 11.80 -4.35
C CYS A 120 1.50 11.19 -4.32
N ALA A 121 1.82 10.47 -3.24
CA ALA A 121 3.06 9.72 -3.07
C ALA A 121 2.78 8.24 -2.77
N LEU A 122 3.60 7.35 -3.29
CA LEU A 122 3.56 5.93 -2.93
C LEU A 122 4.25 5.68 -1.58
N LEU A 123 3.61 4.85 -0.75
CA LEU A 123 4.21 4.29 0.46
C LEU A 123 4.69 2.85 0.28
N GLY A 124 3.94 2.02 -0.44
CA GLY A 124 4.26 0.60 -0.57
C GLY A 124 3.12 -0.20 -1.17
N GLU A 125 2.86 -1.40 -0.64
CA GLU A 125 1.79 -2.29 -1.09
C GLU A 125 0.99 -2.82 0.10
N ALA A 126 -0.33 -2.74 0.00
CA ALA A 126 -1.26 -3.34 0.93
C ALA A 126 -2.17 -4.33 0.18
N GLN A 127 -2.24 -5.57 0.66
CA GLN A 127 -3.13 -6.61 0.11
C GLN A 127 -2.97 -6.84 -1.41
N GLY A 128 -1.74 -6.84 -1.94
CA GLY A 128 -1.53 -7.07 -3.38
C GLY A 128 -1.75 -5.84 -4.26
N ALA A 129 -1.88 -4.64 -3.68
CA ALA A 129 -2.12 -3.40 -4.42
C ALA A 129 -1.26 -2.25 -3.90
N ALA A 130 -0.84 -1.36 -4.79
CA ALA A 130 -0.09 -0.16 -4.43
C ALA A 130 -0.86 0.70 -3.41
N LEU A 131 -0.19 1.04 -2.31
CA LEU A 131 -0.69 1.95 -1.28
C LEU A 131 -0.07 3.34 -1.49
N GLU A 132 -0.93 4.31 -1.73
CA GLU A 132 -0.57 5.71 -1.92
C GLU A 132 -1.25 6.61 -0.89
N ILE A 133 -0.64 7.75 -0.63
CA ILE A 133 -1.17 8.84 0.18
C ILE A 133 -1.27 10.12 -0.66
N ASP A 134 -2.26 10.97 -0.34
CA ASP A 134 -2.39 12.30 -0.93
C ASP A 134 -2.04 13.37 0.11
N LEU A 135 -0.91 14.05 -0.12
CA LEU A 135 -0.43 15.14 0.72
C LEU A 135 -1.28 16.42 0.55
N ALA A 136 -2.14 16.53 -0.46
CA ALA A 136 -3.08 17.64 -0.54
C ALA A 136 -4.24 17.50 0.47
N VAL A 137 -4.66 16.25 0.73
CA VAL A 137 -5.71 15.94 1.72
C VAL A 137 -5.14 16.00 3.13
N ALA A 138 -4.00 15.34 3.35
CA ALA A 138 -3.36 15.29 4.65
C ALA A 138 -1.86 15.65 4.50
N PRO A 139 -1.50 16.92 4.76
CA PRO A 139 -0.27 17.54 4.29
C PRO A 139 1.01 17.15 5.02
N HIS A 140 0.88 16.49 6.16
CA HIS A 140 2.01 16.19 7.02
C HIS A 140 2.01 14.71 7.35
N VAL A 141 3.12 14.06 6.99
CA VAL A 141 3.41 12.65 7.27
C VAL A 141 4.41 12.58 8.40
N PHE A 142 4.14 11.69 9.35
CA PHE A 142 5.04 11.38 10.45
C PHE A 142 5.38 9.91 10.48
N VAL A 143 6.65 9.59 10.28
CA VAL A 143 7.18 8.22 10.24
C VAL A 143 7.89 7.93 11.56
N VAL A 144 7.47 6.86 12.23
CA VAL A 144 8.05 6.41 13.50
C VAL A 144 8.56 4.98 13.35
N GLY A 145 9.77 4.72 13.82
CA GLY A 145 10.35 3.39 13.81
C GLY A 145 11.75 3.37 14.41
N PRO A 146 12.19 2.29 15.06
CA PRO A 146 13.52 2.23 15.68
C PRO A 146 14.65 2.32 14.64
N THR A 147 15.90 2.42 15.09
CA THR A 147 17.06 2.33 14.17
C THR A 147 17.05 0.99 13.42
N GLY A 148 17.34 1.01 12.12
CA GLY A 148 17.32 -0.18 11.27
C GLY A 148 15.94 -0.59 10.75
N SER A 149 14.85 0.07 11.15
CA SER A 149 13.47 -0.24 10.70
C SER A 149 13.15 0.19 9.26
N GLY A 150 14.10 0.78 8.53
CA GLY A 150 13.89 1.21 7.14
C GLY A 150 13.27 2.60 6.94
N LYS A 151 13.24 3.47 7.97
CA LYS A 151 12.78 4.88 7.85
C LYS A 151 13.36 5.60 6.64
N SER A 152 14.69 5.62 6.52
CA SER A 152 15.39 6.31 5.45
C SER A 152 15.03 5.74 4.07
N GLN A 153 14.80 4.43 3.97
CA GLN A 153 14.34 3.79 2.73
C GLN A 153 12.90 4.20 2.37
N LEU A 154 12.00 4.27 3.36
CA LEU A 154 10.65 4.77 3.13
C LEU A 154 10.66 6.24 2.66
N LEU A 155 11.52 7.08 3.26
CA LEU A 155 11.69 8.48 2.83
C LEU A 155 12.22 8.57 1.39
N ARG A 156 13.19 7.72 1.01
CA ARG A 156 13.69 7.63 -0.38
C ARG A 156 12.58 7.24 -1.35
N ILE A 157 11.78 6.22 -1.02
CA ILE A 157 10.65 5.76 -1.85
C ILE A 157 9.62 6.88 -2.03
N LEU A 158 9.22 7.53 -0.95
CA LEU A 158 8.24 8.62 -0.97
C LEU A 158 8.74 9.78 -1.82
N THR A 159 10.00 10.19 -1.60
CA THR A 159 10.64 11.27 -2.37
C THR A 159 10.71 10.93 -3.85
N LYS A 160 11.19 9.74 -4.19
CA LYS A 160 11.33 9.30 -5.58
C LYS A 160 9.97 9.18 -6.27
N SER A 161 8.96 8.70 -5.55
CA SER A 161 7.59 8.65 -6.05
C SER A 161 7.09 10.04 -6.45
N LEU A 162 7.38 11.05 -5.64
CA LEU A 162 6.99 12.44 -5.92
C LEU A 162 7.81 13.06 -7.06
N THR A 163 9.14 12.93 -7.07
CA THR A 163 9.98 13.53 -8.13
C THR A 163 9.76 12.88 -9.49
N ASN A 164 9.30 11.62 -9.53
CA ASN A 164 8.89 10.97 -10.78
C ASN A 164 7.51 11.41 -11.28
N ARG A 165 6.69 12.04 -10.43
CA ARG A 165 5.33 12.49 -10.75
C ARG A 165 5.23 13.99 -11.04
N TYR A 166 6.03 14.79 -10.35
CA TYR A 166 5.95 16.25 -10.35
C TYR A 166 7.24 16.88 -10.83
N LEU A 167 7.14 17.87 -11.71
CA LEU A 167 8.28 18.60 -12.23
C LEU A 167 8.89 19.53 -11.16
N PRO A 168 10.16 19.96 -11.33
CA PRO A 168 10.77 20.97 -10.45
C PRO A 168 10.05 22.32 -10.40
N THR A 169 9.17 22.59 -11.37
CA THR A 169 8.30 23.78 -11.42
C THR A 169 7.00 23.59 -10.63
N GLU A 170 6.68 22.36 -10.24
CA GLU A 170 5.46 21.98 -9.52
C GLU A 170 5.75 21.61 -8.06
N LEU A 171 6.92 21.03 -7.79
CA LEU A 171 7.38 20.59 -6.49
C LEU A 171 8.83 21.04 -6.23
N LYS A 172 9.08 21.54 -5.03
CA LYS A 172 10.40 21.84 -4.48
C LYS A 172 10.64 21.07 -3.19
N LEU A 173 11.89 20.71 -2.92
CA LEU A 173 12.31 19.95 -1.75
C LEU A 173 13.22 20.79 -0.86
N MET A 174 13.00 20.69 0.45
CA MET A 174 13.94 21.12 1.48
C MET A 174 14.30 19.89 2.32
N LEU A 175 15.58 19.61 2.46
CA LEU A 175 16.07 18.42 3.16
C LEU A 175 16.72 18.81 4.49
N VAL A 176 16.47 18.02 5.52
CA VAL A 176 17.12 18.10 6.82
C VAL A 176 17.57 16.69 7.22
N ASP A 177 18.87 16.40 7.15
CA ASP A 177 19.47 15.09 7.39
C ASP A 177 20.62 15.17 8.42
N PHE A 178 20.33 14.79 9.65
CA PHE A 178 21.27 14.85 10.76
C PHE A 178 22.04 13.54 11.03
N LYS A 179 21.86 12.48 10.23
CA LYS A 179 22.41 11.13 10.55
C LYS A 179 23.38 10.57 9.50
N GLY A 180 24.01 11.43 8.71
CA GLY A 180 25.10 11.02 7.80
C GLY A 180 25.05 11.61 6.40
N GLY A 181 24.20 12.62 6.14
CA GLY A 181 24.24 13.44 4.93
C GLY A 181 23.79 12.75 3.63
N GLY A 182 23.53 11.44 3.67
CA GLY A 182 23.24 10.63 2.49
C GLY A 182 21.81 10.14 2.37
N LEU A 183 20.84 10.70 3.11
CA LEU A 183 19.45 10.23 3.10
C LEU A 183 18.91 10.07 1.67
N LEU A 184 19.18 11.05 0.81
CA LEU A 184 18.63 11.14 -0.55
C LEU A 184 19.70 11.00 -1.65
N ASP A 185 20.91 10.60 -1.32
CA ASP A 185 22.00 10.44 -2.28
C ASP A 185 21.67 9.40 -3.36
N GLY A 186 22.10 9.69 -4.59
CA GLY A 186 21.90 8.82 -5.75
C GLY A 186 20.47 8.83 -6.32
N LEU A 187 19.55 9.63 -5.77
CA LEU A 187 18.17 9.71 -6.27
C LEU A 187 17.98 10.63 -7.49
N GLY A 188 18.95 11.50 -7.79
CA GLY A 188 18.87 12.48 -8.88
C GLY A 188 17.83 13.57 -8.63
N ILE A 189 17.75 14.08 -7.39
CA ILE A 189 16.73 15.06 -6.96
C ILE A 189 17.21 16.51 -7.00
N GLU A 190 18.42 16.76 -7.48
CA GLU A 190 19.09 18.06 -7.47
C GLU A 190 18.24 19.15 -8.13
N PRO A 191 17.50 18.90 -9.23
CA PRO A 191 16.61 19.92 -9.81
C PRO A 191 15.46 20.37 -8.89
N TRP A 192 15.02 19.51 -7.97
CA TRP A 192 13.94 19.80 -7.03
C TRP A 192 14.45 20.39 -5.71
N LEU A 193 15.70 20.11 -5.33
CA LEU A 193 16.28 20.54 -4.06
C LEU A 193 16.56 22.05 -4.06
N VAL A 194 16.00 22.77 -3.09
CA VAL A 194 16.19 24.23 -2.93
C VAL A 194 17.12 24.55 -1.76
N ALA A 195 17.04 23.76 -0.71
CA ALA A 195 17.89 23.90 0.46
C ALA A 195 18.09 22.54 1.11
N SER A 196 19.28 22.31 1.67
CA SER A 196 19.61 21.15 2.48
C SER A 196 20.30 21.60 3.74
N LEU A 197 20.04 20.90 4.84
CA LEU A 197 20.72 21.07 6.11
C LEU A 197 21.17 19.70 6.60
N SER A 198 22.44 19.57 6.96
CA SER A 198 22.97 18.37 7.60
C SER A 198 23.75 18.73 8.87
N ASP A 199 24.13 17.72 9.64
CA ASP A 199 24.97 17.94 10.83
C ASP A 199 26.38 18.45 10.47
N LEU A 200 26.85 18.12 9.26
CA LEU A 200 28.17 18.46 8.76
C LEU A 200 28.18 19.75 7.93
N GLU A 201 27.03 20.15 7.36
CA GLU A 201 26.95 21.22 6.37
C GLU A 201 25.64 22.03 6.47
N GLY A 202 25.75 23.34 6.24
CA GLY A 202 24.61 24.23 6.08
C GLY A 202 24.40 25.22 7.24
N ASP A 203 23.98 26.43 6.89
CA ASP A 203 23.65 27.47 7.86
C ASP A 203 22.21 27.30 8.35
N ARG A 204 22.07 26.75 9.58
CA ARG A 204 20.78 26.57 10.27
C ARG A 204 19.98 27.86 10.32
N SER A 205 20.64 28.99 10.60
CA SER A 205 19.96 30.28 10.77
C SER A 205 19.32 30.75 9.46
N THR A 206 20.07 30.70 8.37
CA THR A 206 19.57 31.05 7.03
C THR A 206 18.49 30.09 6.55
N PHE A 207 18.64 28.78 6.81
CA PHE A 207 17.65 27.77 6.42
C PHE A 207 16.27 28.05 7.07
N TRP A 208 16.23 28.22 8.39
CA TRP A 208 14.97 28.44 9.11
C TRP A 208 14.39 29.84 8.84
N ALA A 209 15.24 30.86 8.72
CA ALA A 209 14.80 32.20 8.33
C ALA A 209 14.19 32.23 6.91
N GLY A 210 14.77 31.48 5.98
CA GLY A 210 14.25 31.30 4.62
C GLY A 210 12.86 30.64 4.62
N LEU A 211 12.68 29.59 5.42
CA LEU A 211 11.38 28.93 5.59
C LEU A 211 10.32 29.89 6.18
N HIS A 212 10.68 30.65 7.22
CA HIS A 212 9.79 31.66 7.80
C HIS A 212 9.38 32.71 6.76
N THR A 213 10.34 33.21 5.98
CA THR A 213 10.09 34.19 4.92
C THR A 213 9.17 33.63 3.84
N LEU A 214 9.36 32.37 3.45
CA LEU A 214 8.50 31.68 2.48
C LEU A 214 7.05 31.58 2.97
N LEU A 215 6.84 31.20 4.23
CA LEU A 215 5.49 31.14 4.82
C LEU A 215 4.83 32.52 4.83
N GLN A 216 5.52 33.54 5.35
CA GLN A 216 5.00 34.90 5.40
C GLN A 216 4.65 35.45 4.01
N HIS A 217 5.48 35.17 3.00
CA HIS A 217 5.23 35.59 1.64
C HIS A 217 3.95 34.96 1.07
N ARG A 218 3.75 33.65 1.29
CA ARG A 218 2.55 32.93 0.82
C ARG A 218 1.29 33.31 1.59
N GLU A 219 1.39 33.72 2.84
CA GLU A 219 0.26 34.21 3.62
C GLU A 219 -0.27 35.54 3.09
N ARG A 220 0.63 36.42 2.65
CA ARG A 220 0.29 37.71 2.02
C ARG A 220 -0.24 37.53 0.60
N SER A 221 0.08 36.42 -0.06
CA SER A 221 -0.30 36.15 -1.44
C SER A 221 -0.70 34.68 -1.62
N PRO A 222 -1.93 34.30 -1.20
CA PRO A 222 -2.38 32.90 -1.18
C PRO A 222 -2.41 32.23 -2.56
N THR A 223 -2.45 33.02 -3.63
CA THR A 223 -2.38 32.56 -5.02
C THR A 223 -1.02 31.91 -5.35
N LEU A 224 0.03 32.16 -4.56
CA LEU A 224 1.40 31.64 -4.75
C LEU A 224 1.65 30.28 -4.07
N SER A 225 0.61 29.45 -3.92
CA SER A 225 0.76 28.11 -3.31
C SER A 225 1.52 27.09 -4.18
N LYS A 226 2.01 27.51 -5.35
CA LYS A 226 2.84 26.71 -6.28
C LYS A 226 4.20 27.40 -6.52
N PRO A 227 5.30 26.65 -6.70
CA PRO A 227 5.40 25.19 -6.56
C PRO A 227 5.11 24.75 -5.12
N LYS A 228 4.56 23.54 -4.93
CA LYS A 228 4.43 22.96 -3.59
C LYS A 228 5.83 22.77 -3.01
N VAL A 229 5.98 22.94 -1.70
CA VAL A 229 7.26 22.72 -1.00
C VAL A 229 7.09 21.53 -0.08
N LEU A 230 7.96 20.54 -0.20
CA LEU A 230 8.02 19.40 0.70
C LEU A 230 9.28 19.49 1.54
N ILE A 231 9.10 19.51 2.85
CA ILE A 231 10.21 19.51 3.80
C ILE A 231 10.34 18.09 4.35
N ILE A 232 11.51 17.50 4.15
CA ILE A 232 11.83 16.15 4.61
C ILE A 232 12.81 16.28 5.75
N VAL A 233 12.47 15.72 6.91
CA VAL A 233 13.31 15.73 8.10
C VAL A 233 13.55 14.29 8.52
N ASP A 234 14.82 13.86 8.48
CA ASP A 234 15.24 12.64 9.19
C ASP A 234 15.69 13.01 10.61
N GLU A 235 15.40 12.11 11.56
CA GLU A 235 15.69 12.29 12.99
C GLU A 235 15.17 13.62 13.58
N LEU A 236 13.85 13.80 13.58
CA LEU A 236 13.17 15.01 14.09
C LEU A 236 13.64 15.42 15.50
N ALA A 237 13.91 14.46 16.40
CA ALA A 237 14.35 14.72 17.76
C ALA A 237 15.67 15.50 17.85
N GLU A 238 16.53 15.41 16.82
CA GLU A 238 17.74 16.22 16.71
C GLU A 238 17.39 17.66 16.35
N VAL A 239 16.53 17.82 15.36
CA VAL A 239 16.18 19.10 14.75
C VAL A 239 15.48 20.02 15.73
N ILE A 240 14.51 19.48 16.48
CA ILE A 240 13.69 20.26 17.42
C ILE A 240 14.43 20.75 18.67
N ARG A 241 15.69 20.34 18.88
CA ARG A 241 16.55 20.92 19.93
C ARG A 241 16.92 22.37 19.61
N ASP A 242 16.91 22.73 18.32
CA ASP A 242 16.96 24.11 17.89
C ASP A 242 15.57 24.75 18.03
N GLN A 243 15.48 25.79 18.85
CA GLN A 243 14.24 26.52 19.10
C GLN A 243 13.68 27.14 17.82
N ALA A 244 14.52 27.65 16.92
CA ALA A 244 14.07 28.23 15.66
C ALA A 244 13.44 27.16 14.76
N ALA A 245 14.07 25.98 14.68
CA ALA A 245 13.54 24.84 13.94
C ALA A 245 12.19 24.35 14.50
N SER A 246 12.09 24.21 15.82
CA SER A 246 10.87 23.78 16.50
C SER A 246 9.69 24.72 16.21
N VAL A 247 9.91 26.03 16.29
CA VAL A 247 8.91 27.06 15.98
C VAL A 247 8.53 27.03 14.49
N ALA A 248 9.52 26.91 13.60
CA ALA A 248 9.28 26.87 12.16
C ALA A 248 8.46 25.63 11.75
N LEU A 249 8.84 24.44 12.20
CA LEU A 249 8.15 23.18 11.88
C LEU A 249 6.72 23.17 12.45
N THR A 250 6.52 23.67 13.67
CA THR A 250 5.17 23.79 14.26
C THR A 250 4.30 24.77 13.48
N SER A 251 4.89 25.88 13.01
CA SER A 251 4.18 26.85 12.16
C SER A 251 3.77 26.25 10.81
N VAL A 252 4.66 25.48 10.17
CA VAL A 252 4.33 24.74 8.95
C VAL A 252 3.23 23.72 9.22
N ALA A 253 3.31 22.96 10.31
CA ALA A 253 2.31 21.93 10.61
C ALA A 253 0.91 22.53 10.79
N ALA A 254 0.81 23.72 11.38
CA ALA A 254 -0.47 24.40 11.59
C ALA A 254 -1.05 25.04 10.31
N ARG A 255 -0.19 25.60 9.43
CA ARG A 255 -0.64 26.50 8.34
C ARG A 255 -0.24 26.02 6.94
N GLY A 256 0.63 25.03 6.84
CA GLY A 256 1.28 24.60 5.60
C GLY A 256 0.30 24.12 4.53
N ARG A 257 -0.82 23.51 4.92
CA ARG A 257 -1.86 23.02 3.99
C ARG A 257 -2.30 24.08 2.98
N SER A 258 -2.74 25.25 3.45
CA SER A 258 -3.25 26.33 2.60
C SER A 258 -2.13 27.03 1.83
N LEU A 259 -0.91 26.99 2.38
CA LEU A 259 0.28 27.59 1.78
C LEU A 259 1.00 26.67 0.80
N GLY A 260 0.53 25.42 0.60
CA GLY A 260 1.21 24.45 -0.25
C GLY A 260 2.60 24.06 0.26
N VAL A 261 2.76 24.01 1.59
CA VAL A 261 3.97 23.54 2.28
C VAL A 261 3.62 22.29 3.08
N HIS A 262 4.35 21.21 2.82
CA HIS A 262 4.07 19.86 3.30
C HIS A 262 5.27 19.37 4.12
N LEU A 263 5.01 18.49 5.09
CA LEU A 263 6.05 17.94 5.97
C LEU A 263 6.09 16.43 5.82
N VAL A 264 7.29 15.88 5.76
CA VAL A 264 7.55 14.45 5.95
C VAL A 264 8.61 14.35 7.03
N LEU A 265 8.19 14.02 8.24
CA LEU A 265 9.05 13.96 9.41
C LEU A 265 9.28 12.50 9.78
N ALA A 266 10.51 12.13 10.07
CA ALA A 266 10.85 10.81 10.59
C ALA A 266 11.50 10.92 11.97
N ASN A 267 11.20 9.99 12.87
CA ASN A 267 11.81 9.92 14.20
C ASN A 267 11.92 8.47 14.68
N GLN A 268 12.78 8.22 15.66
CA GLN A 268 12.91 6.87 16.22
C GLN A 268 11.69 6.42 17.03
N GLY A 269 11.04 7.36 17.69
CA GLY A 269 9.88 7.15 18.56
C GLY A 269 9.06 8.43 18.68
N LEU A 270 8.25 8.52 19.72
CA LEU A 270 7.51 9.75 20.05
C LEU A 270 8.25 10.68 21.02
N SER A 271 9.31 10.17 21.65
CA SER A 271 10.09 10.92 22.63
C SER A 271 10.65 12.21 22.04
N GLY A 272 10.53 13.30 22.80
CA GLY A 272 11.00 14.64 22.44
C GLY A 272 10.08 15.42 21.52
N VAL A 273 9.11 14.80 20.82
CA VAL A 273 8.28 15.51 19.84
C VAL A 273 7.22 16.38 20.54
N PRO A 274 7.11 17.69 20.23
CA PRO A 274 6.11 18.56 20.84
C PRO A 274 4.68 18.11 20.56
N ARG A 275 3.81 18.18 21.57
CA ARG A 275 2.40 17.78 21.43
C ARG A 275 1.68 18.58 20.36
N ASP A 276 1.93 19.88 20.27
CA ASP A 276 1.29 20.77 19.29
C ASP A 276 1.65 20.41 17.84
N LEU A 277 2.88 19.91 17.62
CA LEU A 277 3.30 19.38 16.34
C LEU A 277 2.53 18.08 16.05
N LEU A 278 2.51 17.12 16.98
CA LEU A 278 1.81 15.83 16.82
C LEU A 278 0.32 15.97 16.47
N LEU A 279 -0.38 16.98 17.03
CA LEU A 279 -1.80 17.23 16.74
C LEU A 279 -2.07 17.57 15.27
N ASN A 280 -1.07 18.11 14.57
CA ASN A 280 -1.17 18.49 13.16
C ASN A 280 -0.64 17.40 12.20
N LEU A 281 0.06 16.39 12.70
CA LEU A 281 0.56 15.24 11.94
C LEU A 281 -0.52 14.16 11.83
N ARG A 282 -1.45 14.32 10.88
CA ARG A 282 -2.62 13.44 10.71
C ARG A 282 -2.34 12.16 9.94
N LEU A 283 -1.32 12.14 9.07
CA LEU A 283 -0.82 10.90 8.48
C LEU A 283 0.33 10.40 9.32
N ARG A 284 0.17 9.24 9.95
CA ARG A 284 1.20 8.62 10.79
C ARG A 284 1.54 7.27 10.21
N VAL A 285 2.83 6.94 10.14
CA VAL A 285 3.33 5.67 9.66
C VAL A 285 4.20 5.07 10.75
N ALA A 286 3.76 3.94 11.30
CA ALA A 286 4.56 3.16 12.23
C ALA A 286 5.25 2.02 11.48
N LEU A 287 6.57 1.89 11.64
CA LEU A 287 7.34 0.79 11.05
C LEU A 287 7.39 -0.41 11.99
N ALA A 288 7.81 -1.56 11.47
CA ALA A 288 8.08 -2.73 12.29
C ALA A 288 9.09 -2.42 13.41
N GLY A 289 8.83 -2.97 14.60
CA GLY A 289 9.64 -2.77 15.79
C GLY A 289 9.23 -1.58 16.68
N VAL A 290 8.23 -0.79 16.29
CA VAL A 290 7.61 0.20 17.20
C VAL A 290 6.89 -0.50 18.35
N ASP A 291 7.06 0.01 19.57
CA ASP A 291 6.42 -0.53 20.76
C ASP A 291 4.89 -0.36 20.74
N GLN A 292 4.17 -1.26 21.41
CA GLN A 292 2.70 -1.22 21.46
C GLN A 292 2.16 0.05 22.11
N VAL A 293 2.84 0.61 23.12
CA VAL A 293 2.44 1.86 23.76
C VAL A 293 2.56 3.02 22.78
N GLU A 294 3.66 3.09 22.04
CA GLU A 294 3.86 4.12 21.01
C GLU A 294 2.84 3.98 19.86
N LEU A 295 2.50 2.76 19.46
CA LEU A 295 1.44 2.52 18.47
C LEU A 295 0.08 3.09 18.91
N VAL A 296 -0.27 2.91 20.19
CA VAL A 296 -1.50 3.47 20.77
C VAL A 296 -1.42 5.00 20.84
N GLN A 297 -0.28 5.57 21.24
CA GLN A 297 -0.07 7.02 21.27
C GLN A 297 -0.11 7.66 19.87
N LEU A 298 0.31 6.92 18.85
CA LEU A 298 0.13 7.29 17.45
C LEU A 298 -1.34 7.24 17.00
N GLY A 299 -2.24 6.67 17.81
CA GLY A 299 -3.66 6.53 17.52
C GLY A 299 -4.00 5.27 16.72
N GLY A 300 -3.06 4.33 16.63
CA GLY A 300 -3.26 3.05 15.95
C GLY A 300 -3.59 1.90 16.91
N LYS A 301 -3.80 0.72 16.35
CA LYS A 301 -3.99 -0.52 17.10
C LYS A 301 -2.70 -0.94 17.82
N ALA A 302 -2.83 -1.47 19.03
CA ALA A 302 -1.74 -2.06 19.83
C ALA A 302 -1.22 -3.41 19.30
N LEU A 303 -1.42 -3.73 18.01
CA LEU A 303 -0.99 -5.00 17.43
C LEU A 303 0.46 -4.88 16.96
N PRO A 304 1.36 -5.81 17.33
CA PRO A 304 2.75 -5.76 16.90
C PRO A 304 2.85 -5.88 15.37
N LEU A 305 3.75 -5.09 14.79
CA LEU A 305 4.10 -5.19 13.38
C LEU A 305 5.29 -6.12 13.24
N ILE A 306 5.04 -7.30 12.66
CA ILE A 306 6.08 -8.29 12.39
C ILE A 306 6.48 -8.12 10.93
N SER A 307 7.71 -7.69 10.68
CA SER A 307 8.27 -7.71 9.32
C SER A 307 8.32 -9.15 8.80
N GLY A 308 7.90 -9.34 7.55
CA GLY A 308 8.00 -10.61 6.86
C GLY A 308 9.44 -10.97 6.47
N GLN A 309 9.59 -11.95 5.58
CA GLN A 309 10.89 -12.31 5.02
C GLN A 309 11.46 -11.15 4.18
N HIS A 310 12.77 -10.92 4.31
CA HIS A 310 13.55 -9.97 3.51
C HIS A 310 13.26 -10.19 2.01
N PRO A 311 13.02 -9.14 1.18
CA PRO A 311 13.40 -7.73 1.35
C PRO A 311 12.25 -6.76 1.69
N LEU A 312 11.15 -7.24 2.28
CA LEU A 312 9.97 -6.42 2.59
C LEU A 312 9.93 -6.05 4.09
N ILE A 313 9.74 -4.76 4.38
CA ILE A 313 9.48 -4.26 5.73
C ILE A 313 8.00 -3.97 5.90
N ALA A 314 7.44 -4.43 7.02
CA ALA A 314 6.07 -4.14 7.40
C ALA A 314 5.93 -2.76 8.04
N ALA A 315 4.84 -2.08 7.71
CA ALA A 315 4.45 -0.80 8.28
C ALA A 315 2.93 -0.69 8.42
N ARG A 316 2.49 0.24 9.25
CA ARG A 316 1.08 0.57 9.45
C ARG A 316 0.86 2.04 9.17
N LEU A 317 -0.02 2.33 8.23
CA LEU A 317 -0.57 3.65 8.01
C LEU A 317 -1.72 3.87 9.00
N ILE A 318 -1.57 4.87 9.85
CA ILE A 318 -2.51 5.31 10.86
C ILE A 318 -3.03 6.68 10.41
N GLN A 319 -4.35 6.78 10.26
CA GLN A 319 -5.04 7.95 9.75
C GLN A 319 -6.25 8.24 10.63
N HIS A 320 -6.47 9.52 10.93
CA HIS A 320 -7.61 9.91 11.76
C HIS A 320 -8.94 9.54 11.08
N GLN A 321 -9.86 8.91 11.82
CA GLN A 321 -11.21 8.52 11.35
C GLN A 321 -11.26 7.47 10.23
N THR A 322 -10.16 6.78 9.94
CA THR A 322 -10.13 5.65 9.00
C THR A 322 -9.44 4.46 9.64
N PRO A 323 -9.82 3.22 9.30
CA PRO A 323 -9.15 2.05 9.85
C PRO A 323 -7.68 2.01 9.42
N ASP A 324 -6.81 1.64 10.36
CA ASP A 324 -5.40 1.40 10.10
C ASP A 324 -5.21 0.45 8.91
N ARG A 325 -4.24 0.78 8.05
CA ARG A 325 -3.88 -0.04 6.90
C ARG A 325 -2.46 -0.55 7.06
N GLU A 326 -2.32 -1.87 7.14
CA GLU A 326 -1.00 -2.51 7.10
C GLU A 326 -0.52 -2.62 5.66
N PHE A 327 0.76 -2.38 5.45
CA PHE A 327 1.40 -2.41 4.16
C PHE A 327 2.86 -2.84 4.29
N ASN A 328 3.44 -3.25 3.16
CA ASN A 328 4.85 -3.55 3.06
C ASN A 328 5.52 -2.58 2.09
N PHE A 329 6.79 -2.29 2.31
CA PHE A 329 7.64 -1.58 1.36
C PHE A 329 8.99 -2.29 1.24
N ALA A 330 9.68 -2.11 0.12
CA ALA A 330 10.94 -2.80 -0.12
C ALA A 330 12.15 -2.02 0.39
N VAL A 331 13.19 -2.78 0.73
CA VAL A 331 14.49 -2.27 1.18
C VAL A 331 15.54 -2.49 0.10
N GLY A 332 16.47 -1.55 -0.06
CA GLY A 332 17.64 -1.70 -0.94
C GLY A 332 17.37 -1.30 -2.38
N LEU A 333 16.39 -0.43 -2.60
CA LEU A 333 16.14 0.17 -3.90
C LEU A 333 16.58 1.63 -3.84
N VAL A 334 17.52 1.95 -4.73
CA VAL A 334 18.37 3.15 -4.81
C VAL A 334 19.60 3.08 -3.92
#